data_AF-M1C9P7-F1
#
_entry.id   AF-M1C9P7-F1
#
_cell.length_a   1.000
_cell.length_b   1.000
_cell.length_c   1.000
_cell.angle_alpha   90.00
_cell.angle_beta   90.00
_cell.angle_gamma   90.00
#
_symmetry.space_group_name_H-M   'P 1'
#
loop_
_entity.id
_entity.type
_entity.pdbx_description
1 polymer ?
#
loop_
_entity_poly.entity_id
_entity_poly.type
_entity_poly.pdbx_seq_one_letter_code
_entity_poly.pdbx_strand_id
1 'polypeptide(L)' 'MSLQICPASMIHHEPNARRLESACHIPDTGADHRCFSDDDCGVDANTCRRRSCSLAGYCGLWSLI' A
#
# COMPACT_ATOMS: atom_id res chain seq x y z
N MET A 1 -3.56 -1.77 -25.00
CA MET A 1 -4.47 -1.21 -23.99
C MET A 1 -3.70 -1.15 -22.67
N SER A 2 -3.05 -0.03 -22.36
CA SER A 2 -2.32 0.15 -21.10
C SER A 2 -3.25 0.77 -20.07
N LEU A 3 -3.82 -0.05 -19.19
CA LEU A 3 -4.65 0.40 -18.07
C LEU A 3 -3.73 0.93 -16.96
N GLN A 4 -3.48 2.23 -16.95
CA GLN A 4 -2.89 2.91 -15.80
C GLN A 4 -3.99 3.23 -14.80
N ILE A 5 -3.98 2.58 -13.63
CA ILE A 5 -4.95 2.85 -12.56
C ILE A 5 -4.20 3.29 -11.30
N CYS A 6 -4.23 4.60 -11.07
CA CYS A 6 -4.31 5.31 -9.77
C CYS A 6 -5.11 6.61 -10.05
N PRO A 7 -5.99 7.12 -9.17
CA PRO A 7 -6.09 6.85 -7.73
C PRO A 7 -7.31 5.99 -7.39
N ALA A 8 -7.21 5.18 -6.33
CA ALA A 8 -8.35 4.54 -5.70
C ALA A 8 -9.15 5.59 -4.89
N SER A 9 -9.68 6.60 -5.57
CA SER A 9 -10.67 7.47 -4.95
C SER A 9 -12.01 6.74 -4.99
N MET A 10 -12.39 6.20 -3.84
CA MET A 10 -13.76 5.80 -3.47
C MET A 10 -14.39 4.72 -4.37
N ILE A 11 -14.30 3.46 -3.95
CA ILE A 11 -15.36 2.50 -4.30
C ILE A 11 -16.02 2.08 -3.00
N HIS A 12 -17.27 2.54 -2.87
CA HIS A 12 -18.21 2.19 -1.84
C HIS A 12 -18.20 0.68 -1.56
N HIS A 13 -18.43 0.33 -0.30
CA HIS A 13 -18.75 -1.00 0.22
C HIS A 13 -19.78 -1.73 -0.67
N GLU A 14 -19.33 -2.40 -1.73
CA GLU A 14 -20.15 -3.36 -2.46
C GLU A 14 -19.67 -4.76 -2.08
N PRO A 15 -20.53 -5.60 -1.48
CA PRO A 15 -20.15 -6.91 -0.95
C PRO A 15 -19.71 -7.92 -2.02
N ASN A 16 -19.78 -7.54 -3.30
CA ASN A 16 -19.40 -8.35 -4.46
C ASN A 16 -18.30 -7.69 -5.33
N ALA A 17 -17.63 -6.65 -4.82
CA ALA A 17 -16.52 -6.03 -5.52
C ALA A 17 -15.35 -7.01 -5.62
N ARG A 18 -15.13 -7.56 -6.82
CA ARG A 18 -13.87 -8.23 -7.19
C ARG A 18 -12.73 -7.40 -6.61
N ARG A 19 -11.90 -8.01 -5.76
CA ARG A 19 -10.76 -7.40 -5.08
C ARG A 19 -9.86 -6.73 -6.13
N LEU A 20 -10.16 -5.47 -6.44
CA LEU A 20 -9.48 -4.72 -7.48
C LEU A 20 -8.28 -4.10 -6.79
N GLU A 21 -7.16 -4.82 -6.82
CA GLU A 21 -5.90 -4.32 -6.29
C GLU A 21 -5.31 -3.33 -7.28
N SER A 22 -4.78 -2.21 -6.77
CA SER A 22 -4.13 -1.22 -7.61
C SER A 22 -2.94 -1.84 -8.34
N ALA A 23 -2.67 -1.41 -9.58
CA ALA A 23 -1.56 -1.93 -10.37
C ALA A 23 -0.17 -1.72 -9.72
N CYS A 24 -0.07 -0.77 -8.78
CA CYS A 24 1.16 -0.42 -8.09
C CYS A 24 1.34 -1.09 -6.73
N HIS A 25 0.33 -1.80 -6.21
CA HIS A 25 0.41 -2.34 -4.85
C HIS A 25 1.49 -3.40 -4.80
N ILE A 26 2.44 -3.20 -3.88
CA ILE A 26 3.41 -4.21 -3.51
C ILE A 26 3.14 -4.50 -2.03
N PRO A 27 2.84 -5.75 -1.65
CA PRO A 27 2.65 -6.10 -0.25
C PRO A 27 3.98 -5.94 0.52
N ASP A 28 3.88 -5.69 1.83
CA ASP A 28 5.07 -5.75 2.69
C ASP A 28 5.61 -7.18 2.75
N THR A 29 6.87 -7.34 3.13
CA THR A 29 7.49 -8.65 3.34
C THR A 29 6.74 -9.46 4.41
N GLY A 30 6.24 -8.80 5.46
CA GLY A 30 5.47 -9.39 6.53
C GLY A 30 3.96 -9.08 6.43
N ALA A 31 3.11 -10.11 6.57
CA ALA A 31 1.66 -9.93 6.59
C ALA A 31 1.14 -9.18 7.84
N ASP A 32 1.96 -9.08 8.90
CA ASP A 32 1.69 -8.30 10.10
C ASP A 32 2.23 -6.86 10.02
N HIS A 33 2.72 -6.46 8.84
CA HIS A 33 3.28 -5.13 8.54
C HIS A 33 4.51 -4.76 9.38
N ARG A 34 5.14 -5.73 10.06
CA ARG A 34 6.36 -5.49 10.81
C ARG A 34 7.56 -5.34 9.88
N CYS A 35 8.51 -4.52 10.29
CA CYS A 35 9.72 -4.24 9.53
C CYS A 35 10.94 -4.03 10.42
N PHE A 36 12.11 -4.31 9.87
CA PHE A 36 13.41 -3.94 10.41
C PHE A 36 14.04 -2.79 9.61
N SER A 37 13.67 -2.67 8.33
CA SER A 37 14.18 -1.69 7.39
C SER A 37 13.11 -1.24 6.39
N ASP A 38 13.36 -0.15 5.66
CA ASP A 38 12.46 0.33 4.60
C ASP A 38 12.29 -0.68 3.45
N ASP A 39 13.25 -1.58 3.26
CA ASP A 39 13.19 -2.64 2.24
C ASP A 39 12.14 -3.71 2.55
N ASP A 40 11.73 -3.85 3.82
CA ASP A 40 10.63 -4.74 4.21
C ASP A 40 9.26 -4.19 3.81
N CYS A 41 9.20 -2.90 3.44
CA CYS A 41 7.97 -2.18 3.21
C CYS A 41 7.62 -2.09 1.72
N GLY A 42 6.35 -2.38 1.44
CA GLY A 42 5.80 -2.39 0.11
C GLY A 42 5.40 -1.01 -0.41
N VAL A 43 4.47 -1.01 -1.37
CA VAL A 43 3.91 0.18 -1.99
C VAL A 43 2.43 0.25 -1.66
N ASP A 44 1.99 1.39 -1.12
CA ASP A 44 0.62 1.63 -0.75
C ASP A 44 -0.32 1.59 -1.96
N ALA A 45 -1.43 0.85 -1.86
CA ALA A 45 -2.35 0.63 -2.97
C ALA A 45 -3.13 1.89 -3.36
N ASN A 46 -3.31 2.83 -2.44
CA ASN A 46 -4.11 4.02 -2.69
C ASN A 46 -3.29 5.16 -3.33
N THR A 47 -2.08 5.35 -2.82
CA THR A 47 -1.18 6.45 -3.19
C THR A 47 -0.05 6.05 -4.13
N CYS A 48 0.20 4.74 -4.31
CA CYS A 48 1.34 4.20 -5.05
C CYS A 48 2.69 4.71 -4.57
N ARG A 49 2.77 5.12 -3.31
CA ARG A 49 4.01 5.54 -2.68
C ARG A 49 4.62 4.37 -1.92
N ARG A 50 5.95 4.25 -2.00
CA ARG A 50 6.69 3.32 -1.16
C ARG A 50 6.45 3.68 0.31
N ARG A 51 6.08 2.68 1.09
CA ARG A 51 5.97 2.76 2.55
C ARG A 51 7.36 2.68 3.16
N SER A 52 7.54 3.25 4.33
CA SER A 52 8.80 3.18 5.08
C SER A 52 8.57 2.55 6.45
N CYS A 53 9.64 2.05 7.04
CA CYS A 53 9.65 1.47 8.36
C CYS A 53 9.69 2.56 9.41
N SER A 54 8.70 2.58 10.30
CA SER A 54 8.73 3.50 11.45
C SER A 54 9.74 3.06 12.51
N LEU A 55 10.05 4.00 13.40
CA LEU A 55 10.74 3.73 14.67
C LEU A 55 10.02 2.69 15.55
N ALA A 56 8.72 2.48 15.35
CA ALA A 56 7.95 1.46 16.06
C ALA A 56 8.05 0.06 15.43
N GLY A 57 8.77 -0.09 14.30
CA GLY A 57 8.95 -1.36 13.61
C GLY A 57 7.76 -1.79 12.76
N TYR A 58 6.99 -0.84 12.23
CA TYR A 58 5.88 -1.10 11.32
C TYR A 58 5.98 -0.28 10.03
N CYS A 59 5.57 -0.88 8.91
CA CYS A 59 5.50 -0.22 7.61
C CYS A 59 4.33 0.78 7.56
N GLY A 60 4.54 1.95 6.97
CA GLY A 60 3.51 2.98 6.87
C GLY A 60 3.88 4.11 5.92
N LEU A 61 2.90 4.98 5.66
CA LEU A 61 3.14 6.26 5.00
C LEU A 61 3.41 7.31 6.08
N TRP A 62 4.68 7.58 6.36
CA TRP A 62 5.06 8.61 7.33
C TRP A 62 5.19 9.94 6.61
N SER A 63 4.26 10.86 6.88
CA SER A 63 4.43 12.25 6.50
C SER A 63 5.42 12.87 7.48
N LEU A 64 6.64 13.19 7.01
CA LEU A 64 7.51 14.13 7.70
C LEU A 64 6.76 15.46 7.73
N ILE A 65 6.33 15.89 8.92
CA ILE A 65 5.91 17.27 9.19
C ILE A 65 7.18 18.08 9.45
#